data_AF-A0A970N3S1-F1
#
_entry.id   AF-A0A970N3S1-F1
#
_cell.length_a   1.000
_cell.length_b   1.000
_cell.length_c   1.000
_cell.angle_alpha   90.00
_cell.angle_beta   90.00
_cell.angle_gamma   90.00
#
_symmetry.space_group_name_H-M   'P 1'
#
loop_
_entity.id
_entity.type
_entity.pdbx_description
1 polymer ?
#
loop_
_entity_poly.entity_id
_entity_poly.type
_entity_poly.pdbx_seq_one_letter_code
_entity_poly.pdbx_strand_id
1 'polypeptide(L)'
;MDASYKLGWIEVVTGPMFAGKSEELLRRIKRLEYAKQKFLVFRPRLDNRYSLDELVSHNKNRYKSILIDQASDILKYIRDDINAVIVDEIQFLDEKIVKISEQLASKGL
;
A
#
# COMPACT_ATOMS: atom_id res chain seq x y z
N MET A 1 0.29 -33.38 1.12
CA MET A 1 -0.37 -32.16 0.61
C MET A 1 0.37 -31.00 1.24
N ASP A 2 1.38 -30.47 0.55
CA ASP A 2 2.13 -29.32 1.04
C ASP A 2 1.24 -28.10 0.95
N ALA A 3 0.65 -27.71 2.08
CA ALA A 3 0.14 -26.37 2.23
C ALA A 3 1.38 -25.45 2.16
N SER A 4 1.69 -24.97 0.97
CA SER A 4 2.68 -23.90 0.78
C SER A 4 2.19 -22.71 1.59
N TYR A 5 2.73 -22.54 2.79
CA TYR A 5 2.50 -21.37 3.60
C TYR A 5 3.03 -20.18 2.80
N LYS A 6 2.11 -19.41 2.22
CA LYS A 6 2.45 -18.15 1.57
C LYS A 6 2.96 -17.22 2.68
N LEU A 7 4.27 -17.00 2.74
CA LEU A 7 4.86 -16.07 3.70
C LEU A 7 4.41 -14.65 3.35
N GLY A 8 3.79 -13.97 4.31
CA GLY A 8 3.46 -12.56 4.24
C GLY A 8 4.35 -11.76 5.19
N TRP A 9 4.57 -10.48 4.87
CA TRP A 9 5.47 -9.63 5.64
C TRP A 9 5.08 -8.16 5.51
N ILE A 10 5.58 -7.35 6.43
CA ILE A 10 5.35 -5.91 6.45
C ILE A 10 6.66 -5.22 6.13
N GLU A 11 6.65 -4.33 5.13
CA GLU A 11 7.77 -3.44 4.84
C GLU A 11 7.36 -1.99 5.12
N VAL A 12 8.19 -1.29 5.89
CA VAL A 12 7.97 0.13 6.20
C VAL A 12 9.01 0.97 5.49
N VAL A 13 8.56 1.96 4.73
CA VAL A 13 9.40 3.01 4.14
C VAL A 13 9.10 4.30 4.89
N THR A 14 10.08 4.82 5.64
CA THR A 14 9.92 6.00 6.48
C THR A 14 11.07 6.99 6.28
N GLY A 15 10.87 8.22 6.74
CA GLY A 15 11.80 9.34 6.58
C GLY A 15 11.09 10.69 6.52
N PRO A 16 11.81 11.81 6.62
CA PRO A 16 11.22 13.14 6.52
C PRO A 16 10.59 13.39 5.14
N MET A 17 9.82 14.47 5.00
CA MET A 17 9.39 14.93 3.67
C MET A 17 10.61 15.12 2.75
N PHE A 18 10.45 14.86 1.46
CA PHE A 18 11.52 14.92 0.44
C PHE A 18 12.63 13.85 0.53
N ALA A 19 12.56 12.90 1.48
CA ALA A 19 13.50 11.77 1.55
C ALA A 19 13.26 10.65 0.50
N GLY A 20 12.42 10.89 -0.52
CA GLY A 20 12.17 9.91 -1.58
C GLY A 20 11.24 8.74 -1.23
N LYS A 21 10.46 8.81 -0.14
CA LYS A 21 9.53 7.73 0.27
C LYS A 21 8.58 7.28 -0.85
N SER A 22 7.90 8.24 -1.49
CA SER A 22 6.97 7.95 -2.59
C SER A 22 7.70 7.41 -3.82
N GLU A 23 8.95 7.81 -4.06
CA GLU A 23 9.77 7.28 -5.16
C GLU A 23 10.13 5.80 -4.93
N GLU A 24 10.49 5.45 -3.69
CA GLU A 24 10.74 4.05 -3.32
C GLU A 24 9.46 3.19 -3.41
N LEU A 25 8.31 3.70 -2.95
CA LEU A 25 7.02 3.02 -3.12
C LEU A 25 6.70 2.79 -4.60
N LEU A 26 6.88 3.80 -5.47
CA LEU A 26 6.69 3.65 -6.91
C LEU A 26 7.64 2.64 -7.53
N ARG A 27 8.90 2.60 -7.10
CA ARG A 27 9.87 1.60 -7.56
C ARG A 27 9.43 0.19 -7.19
N ARG A 28 8.82 -0.01 -6.02
CA ARG A 28 8.23 -1.30 -5.61
C ARG A 28 7.01 -1.67 -6.44
N ILE A 29 6.10 -0.71 -6.68
CA ILE A 29 4.93 -0.90 -7.54
C ILE A 29 5.35 -1.35 -8.95
N LYS A 30 6.33 -0.68 -9.57
CA LYS A 30 6.87 -1.10 -10.89
C LYS A 30 7.37 -2.54 -10.90
N ARG A 31 8.05 -2.99 -9.83
CA ARG A 31 8.51 -4.39 -9.73
C ARG A 31 7.34 -5.37 -9.66
N LEU A 32 6.27 -5.04 -8.94
CA LEU A 32 5.06 -5.87 -8.87
C LEU A 32 4.37 -5.99 -10.24
N GLU A 33 4.31 -4.88 -11.00
CA GLU A 33 3.78 -4.89 -12.36
C GLU A 33 4.58 -5.79 -13.31
N TYR A 34 5.91 -5.67 -13.31
CA TYR A 34 6.77 -6.54 -14.13
C TYR A 34 6.61 -8.02 -13.75
N ALA A 35 6.41 -8.31 -12.47
CA ALA A 35 6.13 -9.65 -11.96
C ALA A 35 4.68 -10.12 -12.19
N LYS A 36 3.82 -9.28 -12.80
CA LYS A 36 2.38 -9.53 -13.02
C LYS A 36 1.62 -9.89 -11.74
N GLN A 37 2.06 -9.34 -10.61
CA GLN A 37 1.41 -9.51 -9.32
C GLN A 37 0.25 -8.53 -9.21
N LYS A 38 -0.90 -8.97 -8.70
CA LYS A 38 -2.04 -8.10 -8.44
C LYS A 38 -1.81 -7.36 -7.14
N PHE A 39 -1.95 -6.04 -7.15
CA PHE A 39 -1.77 -5.23 -5.96
C PHE A 39 -2.81 -4.13 -5.86
N LEU A 40 -2.98 -3.61 -4.64
CA LEU A 40 -3.83 -2.47 -4.36
C LEU A 40 -2.98 -1.36 -3.74
N VAL A 41 -3.23 -0.11 -4.15
CA VAL A 41 -2.58 1.07 -3.60
C VAL A 41 -3.64 1.90 -2.88
N PHE A 42 -3.41 2.22 -1.61
CA PHE A 42 -4.30 3.03 -0.78
C PHE A 42 -3.64 4.34 -0.38
N ARG A 43 -4.46 5.39 -0.28
CA ARG A 43 -4.05 6.69 0.23
C ARG A 43 -5.16 7.25 1.14
N PRO A 44 -4.84 7.89 2.26
CA PRO A 44 -5.84 8.53 3.12
C PRO A 44 -6.48 9.72 2.40
N ARG A 45 -7.80 9.86 2.49
CA ARG A 45 -8.52 11.01 1.91
C ARG A 45 -8.04 12.36 2.48
N LEU A 46 -7.56 12.36 3.72
CA LEU A 46 -7.09 13.55 4.41
C LEU A 46 -5.82 14.15 3.78
N ASP A 47 -5.11 13.41 2.91
CA ASP A 47 -3.97 13.95 2.18
C ASP A 47 -4.39 14.66 0.88
N ASN A 48 -4.76 15.93 1.01
CA ASN A 48 -5.16 16.82 -0.09
C ASN A 48 -3.98 17.58 -0.73
N ARG A 49 -2.73 17.26 -0.38
CA ARG A 49 -1.55 18.04 -0.81
C ARG A 49 -1.17 17.82 -2.29
N TYR A 50 -1.59 16.70 -2.88
CA TYR A 50 -1.35 16.35 -4.29
C TYR A 50 -2.55 15.55 -4.82
N SER A 51 -3.11 15.97 -5.98
CA SER A 51 -4.14 15.34 -6.82
C SER A 51 -5.03 14.23 -6.21
N LEU A 52 -6.35 14.47 -6.19
CA LEU A 52 -7.39 13.70 -5.52
C LEU A 52 -7.38 12.17 -5.70
N ASP A 53 -6.74 11.56 -6.71
CA ASP A 53 -6.86 10.11 -6.96
C ASP A 53 -5.54 9.37 -7.31
N GLU A 54 -4.38 10.03 -7.24
CA GLU A 54 -3.12 9.46 -7.74
C GLU A 54 -1.97 9.53 -6.73
N LEU A 55 -1.22 8.43 -6.61
CA LEU A 55 0.08 8.43 -5.96
C LEU A 55 1.08 9.09 -6.91
N VAL A 56 1.45 10.33 -6.62
CA VAL A 56 2.35 11.16 -7.43
C VAL A 56 3.71 11.23 -6.74
N SER A 57 4.76 10.81 -7.44
CA SER A 57 6.12 11.24 -7.05
C SER A 57 6.41 12.65 -7.54
N HIS A 58 7.38 13.31 -6.91
CA HIS A 58 7.97 14.54 -7.42
C HIS A 58 8.39 14.44 -8.91
N ASN A 59 8.69 13.24 -9.40
CA ASN A 59 9.05 12.96 -10.80
C ASN A 59 7.85 12.64 -11.72
N LYS A 60 6.62 13.01 -11.35
CA LYS A 60 5.37 12.94 -12.15
C LYS A 60 4.92 11.53 -12.60
N ASN A 61 5.47 10.45 -12.07
CA ASN A 61 4.91 9.10 -12.24
C ASN A 61 3.63 8.99 -11.39
N ARG A 62 2.54 8.43 -11.97
CA ARG A 62 1.21 8.38 -11.34
C ARG A 62 0.66 6.96 -11.36
N TYR A 63 0.15 6.52 -10.21
CA TYR A 63 -0.58 5.26 -10.09
C TYR A 63 -1.93 5.52 -9.46
N LYS A 64 -2.95 4.83 -9.98
CA LYS A 64 -4.32 4.92 -9.46
C LYS A 64 -4.33 4.40 -8.03
N SER A 65 -4.72 5.27 -7.09
CA SER A 65 -4.84 4.92 -5.68
C SER A 65 -6.31 4.89 -5.27
N ILE A 66 -6.64 4.04 -4.30
CA ILE A 66 -7.95 3.98 -3.67
C ILE A 66 -7.90 4.90 -2.46
N LEU A 67 -8.72 5.96 -2.48
CA LEU A 67 -8.89 6.82 -1.31
C LEU A 67 -9.69 6.10 -0.22
N ILE A 68 -9.18 6.13 1.00
CA ILE A 68 -9.82 5.57 2.20
C ILE A 68 -9.89 6.59 3.32
N ASP A 69 -10.90 6.46 4.17
CA ASP A 69 -11.12 7.38 5.30
C ASP A 69 -10.56 6.80 6.61
N GLN A 70 -10.55 5.48 6.74
CA GLN A 70 -10.05 4.76 7.91
C GLN A 70 -9.33 3.47 7.52
N ALA A 71 -8.42 2.99 8.37
CA ALA A 71 -7.57 1.84 8.04
C ALA A 71 -8.38 0.58 7.71
N SER A 72 -9.53 0.38 8.38
CA SER A 72 -10.42 -0.76 8.14
C SER A 72 -11.05 -0.81 6.75
N ASP A 73 -11.06 0.30 6.01
CA ASP A 73 -11.59 0.33 4.65
C ASP A 73 -10.77 -0.56 3.71
N ILE A 74 -9.48 -0.77 3.99
CA ILE A 74 -8.59 -1.67 3.24
C ILE A 74 -9.25 -3.05 3.10
N LEU A 75 -9.82 -3.58 4.18
CA LEU A 75 -10.41 -4.92 4.23
C LEU A 75 -11.58 -5.10 3.25
N LYS A 76 -12.25 -4.02 2.84
CA LYS A 76 -13.37 -4.06 1.89
C LYS A 76 -12.92 -4.39 0.46
N TYR A 77 -11.63 -4.20 0.15
CA TYR A 77 -11.06 -4.39 -1.18
C TYR A 77 -10.21 -5.67 -1.31
N ILE A 78 -9.85 -6.30 -0.18
CA ILE A 78 -9.01 -7.49 -0.17
C ILE A 78 -9.79 -8.68 -0.75
N ARG A 79 -9.15 -9.36 -1.70
CA ARG A 79 -9.62 -10.58 -2.37
C ARG A 79 -8.48 -11.59 -2.40
N ASP A 80 -8.81 -12.87 -2.57
CA ASP A 80 -7.83 -13.97 -2.54
C ASP A 80 -6.76 -13.87 -3.65
N ASP A 81 -7.07 -13.16 -4.74
CA ASP A 81 -6.17 -12.97 -5.87
C ASP A 81 -5.19 -11.79 -5.70
N ILE A 82 -5.27 -11.03 -4.60
CA ILE A 82 -4.34 -9.94 -4.30
C ILE A 82 -3.02 -10.52 -3.77
N ASN A 83 -1.91 -9.98 -4.27
CA ASN A 83 -0.56 -10.38 -3.90
C ASN A 83 0.16 -9.35 -3.01
N ALA A 84 -0.19 -8.07 -3.09
CA ALA A 84 0.43 -7.03 -2.28
C ALA A 84 -0.55 -5.87 -1.98
N VAL A 85 -0.35 -5.23 -0.83
CA VAL A 85 -1.07 -4.03 -0.42
C VAL A 85 -0.07 -2.92 -0.15
N ILE A 86 -0.21 -1.80 -0.83
CA ILE A 86 0.63 -0.61 -0.68
C ILE A 86 -0.22 0.47 -0.02
N VAL A 87 0.29 1.09 1.03
CA VAL A 87 -0.34 2.21 1.72
C VAL A 87 0.64 3.38 1.74
N ASP A 88 0.26 4.47 1.10
CA ASP A 88 1.04 5.71 1.14
C ASP A 88 0.50 6.65 2.22
N GLU A 89 1.37 7.54 2.74
CA GLU A 89 1.00 8.57 3.73
C GLU A 89 0.27 8.01 4.96
N ILE A 90 0.69 6.81 5.39
CA ILE A 90 0.10 6.00 6.46
C ILE A 90 -0.11 6.75 7.79
N GLN A 91 0.70 7.79 8.06
CA GLN A 91 0.62 8.58 9.28
C GLN A 91 -0.70 9.38 9.42
N PHE A 92 -1.50 9.49 8.36
CA PHE A 92 -2.84 10.08 8.45
C PHE A 92 -3.97 9.06 8.71
N LEU A 93 -3.66 7.75 8.79
CA LEU A 93 -4.63 6.73 9.17
C LEU A 93 -4.69 6.53 10.69
N ASP A 94 -5.78 5.94 11.14
CA ASP A 94 -5.95 5.53 12.53
C ASP A 94 -5.06 4.33 12.92
N GLU A 95 -4.85 4.14 14.22
CA GLU A 95 -3.95 3.11 14.79
C GLU A 95 -4.33 1.67 14.42
N LYS A 96 -5.56 1.41 13.95
CA LYS A 96 -5.96 0.05 13.54
C LYS A 96 -5.13 -0.45 12.37
N ILE A 97 -4.44 0.45 11.64
CA ILE A 97 -3.55 0.07 10.57
C ILE A 97 -2.49 -0.94 11.00
N VAL A 98 -2.00 -0.88 12.25
CA VAL A 98 -1.04 -1.86 12.79
C VAL A 98 -1.65 -3.27 12.79
N LYS A 99 -2.79 -3.43 13.46
CA LYS A 99 -3.50 -4.71 13.55
C LYS A 99 -3.93 -5.24 12.18
N ILE A 100 -4.35 -4.35 11.28
CA ILE A 100 -4.73 -4.72 9.92
C ILE A 100 -3.52 -5.21 9.12
N SER A 101 -2.38 -4.53 9.23
CA SER A 101 -1.14 -4.92 8.55
C SER A 101 -0.67 -6.29 9.03
N GLU A 102 -0.68 -6.54 10.34
CA GLU A 102 -0.38 -7.86 10.92
C GLU A 102 -1.34 -8.95 10.44
N GLN A 103 -2.64 -8.64 10.41
CA GLN A 103 -3.65 -9.56 9.91
C GLN A 103 -3.42 -9.92 8.44
N LEU A 104 -3.09 -8.95 7.59
CA LEU A 104 -2.79 -9.21 6.18
C LEU A 104 -1.52 -10.04 6.03
N ALA A 105 -0.44 -9.68 6.73
CA ALA A 105 0.81 -10.43 6.72
C ALA A 105 0.61 -11.90 7.16
N SER A 106 -0.18 -12.14 8.20
CA SER A 106 -0.50 -13.50 8.67
C SER A 106 -1.27 -14.35 7.63
N LYS A 107 -1.91 -13.69 6.65
CA LYS A 107 -2.64 -14.34 5.53
C LYS A 107 -1.79 -14.50 4.28
N GLY A 108 -0.49 -14.20 4.35
CA GLY A 108 0.42 -14.34 3.20
C GLY A 108 0.38 -13.17 2.22
N LEU A 109 0.10 -11.96 2.73
CA LEU A 109 0.23 -10.68 2.01
C LEU A 109 1.45 -9.88 2.47
#